data_AF-A0A8J5SN60-F1
#
_entry.id   AF-A0A8J5SN60-F1
#
_cell.length_a   1.000
_cell.length_b   1.000
_cell.length_c   1.000
_cell.angle_alpha   90.00
_cell.angle_beta   90.00
_cell.angle_gamma   90.00
#
_symmetry.space_group_name_H-M   'P 1'
#
loop_
_entity.id
_entity.type
_entity.pdbx_description
1 polymer ?
#
loop_
_entity_poly.entity_id
_entity_poly.type
_entity_poly.pdbx_seq_one_letter_code
_entity_poly.pdbx_strand_id
1 'polypeptide(L)'
;MDLGPFMRRMVATSGDPVVDKYIAMGLGREAVSFAVLNYGDNPAKVEQFVKSYNALHEMGFTSSNVPELLAIHDNDPDKVIQHLIG
;
A
#
# COMPACT_ATOMS: atom_id res chain seq x y z
N MET A 1 -28.80 -29.99 -10.03
CA MET A 1 -28.87 -29.00 -8.95
C MET A 1 -28.30 -27.71 -9.50
N ASP A 2 -29.17 -26.76 -9.85
CA ASP A 2 -28.78 -25.45 -10.36
C ASP A 2 -28.47 -24.55 -9.16
N LEU A 3 -27.20 -24.15 -9.02
CA LEU A 3 -26.76 -23.27 -7.93
C LEU A 3 -27.13 -21.85 -8.32
N GLY A 4 -28.19 -21.33 -7.70
CA GLY A 4 -28.77 -20.02 -8.00
C GLY A 4 -27.81 -18.83 -7.87
N PRO A 5 -28.23 -17.64 -8.34
CA PRO A 5 -27.39 -16.45 -8.54
C PRO A 5 -26.74 -15.88 -7.27
N PHE A 6 -27.13 -16.36 -6.09
CA PHE A 6 -26.52 -16.00 -4.81
C PHE A 6 -25.10 -16.57 -4.64
N MET A 7 -24.82 -17.76 -5.17
CA MET A 7 -23.48 -18.36 -5.07
C MET A 7 -22.46 -17.77 -6.06
N ARG A 8 -22.91 -17.11 -7.13
CA ARG A 8 -22.02 -16.38 -8.06
C ARG A 8 -21.41 -15.12 -7.43
N ARG A 9 -22.02 -14.53 -6.39
CA ARG A 9 -21.50 -13.33 -5.70
C ARG A 9 -20.50 -13.63 -4.58
N MET A 10 -20.39 -14.88 -4.14
CA MET A 10 -19.45 -15.26 -3.07
C MET A 10 -18.04 -15.55 -3.57
N VAL A 11 -17.82 -15.54 -4.90
CA VAL A 11 -16.49 -15.45 -5.50
C VAL A 11 -16.24 -14.00 -5.95
N ALA A 12 -16.59 -13.04 -5.10
CA ALA A 12 -15.82 -11.81 -5.06
C ALA A 12 -14.72 -12.09 -4.03
N THR A 13 -13.50 -12.30 -4.49
CA THR A 13 -12.31 -12.08 -3.65
C THR A 13 -12.37 -10.63 -3.24
N SER A 14 -13.09 -10.30 -2.16
CA SER A 14 -13.27 -8.92 -1.73
C SER A 14 -11.91 -8.45 -1.25
N GLY A 15 -11.20 -7.74 -2.12
CA GLY A 15 -10.10 -6.89 -1.71
C GLY A 15 -10.61 -5.95 -0.62
N ASP A 16 -9.69 -5.50 0.23
CA ASP A 16 -10.01 -4.46 1.20
C ASP A 16 -10.64 -3.26 0.43
N PRO A 17 -11.90 -2.87 0.73
CA PRO A 17 -12.57 -1.78 0.02
C PRO A 17 -11.80 -0.46 0.07
N VAL A 18 -11.01 -0.23 1.12
CA VAL A 18 -10.13 0.92 1.27
C VAL A 18 -8.97 0.82 0.27
N VAL A 19 -8.35 -0.35 0.15
CA VAL A 19 -7.31 -0.59 -0.85
C VAL A 19 -7.86 -0.40 -2.28
N ASP A 20 -9.02 -0.98 -2.57
CA ASP A 20 -9.63 -0.88 -3.90
C ASP A 20 -10.01 0.57 -4.27
N LYS A 21 -10.43 1.39 -3.30
CA LYS A 21 -10.66 2.83 -3.47
C LYS A 21 -9.41 3.56 -3.96
N TYR A 22 -8.26 3.32 -3.33
CA TYR A 22 -6.99 3.96 -3.73
C TYR A 22 -6.44 3.42 -5.06
N ILE A 23 -6.67 2.14 -5.36
CA ILE A 23 -6.34 1.58 -6.69
C ILE A 23 -7.19 2.24 -7.78
N ALA A 24 -8.47 2.50 -7.52
CA ALA A 24 -9.33 3.22 -8.46
C ALA A 24 -8.89 4.68 -8.70
N MET A 25 -8.11 5.27 -7.77
CA MET A 25 -7.45 6.57 -7.94
C MET A 25 -6.14 6.47 -8.75
N GLY A 26 -5.76 5.28 -9.21
CA GLY A 26 -4.55 5.04 -10.01
C GLY A 26 -3.30 4.70 -9.21
N LEU A 27 -3.42 4.45 -7.89
CA LEU A 27 -2.27 4.08 -7.06
C LEU A 27 -1.96 2.58 -7.15
N GLY A 28 -0.68 2.22 -6.99
CA GLY A 28 -0.22 0.83 -7.08
C GLY A 28 -0.66 -0.03 -5.89
N ARG A 29 -1.24 -1.21 -6.17
CA ARG A 29 -1.84 -2.12 -5.16
C ARG A 29 -0.90 -2.44 -4.00
N GLU A 30 0.36 -2.74 -4.27
CA GLU A 30 1.32 -3.15 -3.24
C GLU A 30 1.59 -2.04 -2.22
N ALA A 31 2.04 -0.87 -2.70
CA ALA A 31 2.30 0.28 -1.85
C ALA A 31 1.04 0.74 -1.09
N VAL A 32 -0.13 0.74 -1.75
CA VAL A 32 -1.42 1.03 -1.11
C VAL A 32 -1.73 0.04 0.00
N SER A 33 -1.49 -1.26 -0.21
CA SER A 33 -1.78 -2.28 0.80
C SER A 33 -0.95 -2.06 2.07
N PHE A 34 0.33 -1.71 1.92
CA PHE A 34 1.18 -1.34 3.06
C PHE A 34 0.73 -0.03 3.72
N ALA A 35 0.37 0.97 2.93
CA ALA A 35 -0.08 2.25 3.47
C ALA A 35 -1.37 2.12 4.28
N VAL A 36 -2.36 1.40 3.75
CA VAL A 36 -3.65 1.15 4.40
C VAL A 36 -3.47 0.33 5.68
N LEU A 37 -2.56 -0.65 5.67
CA LEU A 37 -2.23 -1.42 6.88
C LEU A 37 -1.72 -0.53 8.02
N ASN A 38 -0.96 0.52 7.72
CA ASN A 38 -0.34 1.40 8.72
C ASN A 38 -1.21 2.62 9.09
N TYR A 39 -1.99 3.15 8.15
CA TYR A 39 -2.70 4.42 8.31
C TYR A 39 -4.22 4.33 8.15
N GLY A 40 -4.76 3.17 7.77
CA GLY A 40 -6.17 2.99 7.45
C GLY A 40 -6.60 3.85 6.26
N ASP A 41 -7.87 4.29 6.26
CA ASP A 41 -8.40 5.21 5.25
C ASP A 41 -7.99 6.67 5.54
N ASN A 42 -6.71 6.98 5.39
CA ASN A 42 -6.16 8.33 5.50
C ASN A 42 -5.56 8.77 4.15
N PRO A 43 -6.29 9.52 3.32
CA PRO A 43 -5.86 9.84 1.95
C PRO A 43 -4.49 10.52 1.89
N ALA A 44 -4.24 11.50 2.75
CA ALA A 44 -2.98 12.23 2.77
C ALA A 44 -1.80 11.31 3.11
N LYS A 45 -1.95 10.43 4.10
CA LYS A 45 -0.89 9.49 4.50
C LYS A 45 -0.70 8.37 3.47
N VAL A 46 -1.76 7.88 2.85
CA VAL A 46 -1.66 6.86 1.81
C VAL A 46 -0.95 7.41 0.57
N GLU A 47 -1.32 8.60 0.09
CA GLU A 47 -0.64 9.24 -1.03
C GLU A 47 0.84 9.52 -0.72
N GLN A 48 1.15 10.01 0.48
CA GLN A 48 2.52 10.26 0.91
C GLN A 48 3.34 8.97 0.96
N PHE A 49 2.80 7.90 1.56
CA PHE A 49 3.47 6.60 1.64
C PHE A 49 3.77 6.05 0.23
N VAL A 50 2.78 6.03 -0.66
CA VAL A 50 2.93 5.48 -2.02
C VAL A 50 4.00 6.24 -2.80
N LYS A 51 4.02 7.58 -2.70
CA LYS A 51 5.04 8.41 -3.33
C LYS A 51 6.45 8.08 -2.82
N SER A 52 6.64 8.02 -1.51
CA SER A 52 7.94 7.74 -0.91
C SER A 52 8.41 6.32 -1.19
N TYR A 53 7.50 5.33 -1.14
CA TYR A 53 7.80 3.93 -1.46
C TYR A 53 8.28 3.76 -2.91
N ASN A 54 7.58 4.38 -3.87
CA ASN A 54 7.95 4.32 -5.28
C ASN A 54 9.30 5.02 -5.53
N ALA A 55 9.53 6.20 -4.94
CA ALA A 55 10.80 6.91 -5.07
C ALA A 55 11.98 6.07 -4.56
N LEU A 56 11.81 5.37 -3.43
CA LEU A 56 12.83 4.46 -2.89
C LEU A 56 13.08 3.28 -3.83
N HIS A 57 12.04 2.68 -4.42
CA HIS A 57 12.18 1.59 -5.39
C HIS A 57 12.88 2.03 -6.68
N GLU A 58 12.56 3.22 -7.19
CA GLU A 58 13.24 3.83 -8.35
C GLU A 58 14.73 4.07 -8.08
N MET A 59 15.11 4.32 -6.83
CA MET A 59 16.50 4.45 -6.40
C MET A 59 17.20 3.10 -6.14
N GLY A 60 16.47 1.98 -6.21
CA GLY A 60 17.01 0.63 -5.95
C GLY A 60 16.90 0.16 -4.49
N PHE A 61 16.26 0.92 -3.62
CA PHE A 61 15.94 0.49 -2.25
C PHE A 61 14.69 -0.41 -2.28
N THR A 62 14.88 -1.69 -2.61
CA THR A 62 13.81 -2.70 -2.71
C THR A 62 13.83 -3.71 -1.54
N SER A 63 14.45 -3.34 -0.41
CA SER A 63 14.51 -4.20 0.77
C SER A 63 13.12 -4.39 1.39
N SER A 64 12.84 -5.59 1.91
CA SER A 64 11.53 -5.95 2.49
C SER A 64 11.14 -5.11 3.72
N ASN A 65 12.10 -4.43 4.37
CA ASN A 65 11.86 -3.55 5.51
C ASN A 65 11.47 -2.12 5.13
N VAL A 66 11.55 -1.73 3.85
CA VAL A 66 11.20 -0.37 3.40
C VAL A 66 9.79 0.06 3.83
N PRO A 67 8.73 -0.76 3.69
CA PRO A 67 7.40 -0.39 4.17
C PRO A 67 7.33 -0.06 5.67
N GLU A 68 7.99 -0.87 6.49
CA GLU A 68 8.02 -0.69 7.95
C GLU A 68 8.78 0.59 8.33
N LEU A 69 9.95 0.81 7.71
CA LEU A 69 10.74 2.01 7.95
C LEU A 69 10.02 3.29 7.52
N LEU A 70 9.28 3.26 6.40
CA LEU A 70 8.44 4.38 6.00
C LEU A 70 7.38 4.70 7.06
N ALA A 71 6.72 3.68 7.63
CA ALA A 71 5.74 3.90 8.68
C ALA A 71 6.38 4.49 9.96
N ILE A 72 7.54 3.97 10.38
CA ILE A 72 8.30 4.45 11.55
C ILE A 72 8.76 5.91 11.37
N HIS A 73 9.18 6.26 10.16
CA HIS A 73 9.74 7.57 9.85
C HIS A 73 8.72 8.56 9.26
N ASP A 74 7.42 8.29 9.41
CA ASP A 74 6.33 9.15 8.95
C ASP A 74 6.38 9.49 7.45
N ASN A 75 6.71 8.47 6.65
CA ASN A 75 6.87 8.50 5.20
C ASN A 75 7.99 9.42 4.69
N ASP A 76 8.99 9.72 5.54
CA ASP A 76 10.18 10.50 5.20
C ASP A 76 11.25 9.61 4.53
N PRO A 77 11.41 9.68 3.18
CA PRO A 77 12.33 8.80 2.47
C PRO A 77 13.79 9.08 2.81
N ASP A 78 14.15 10.31 3.20
CA ASP A 78 15.53 10.65 3.54
C ASP A 78 15.95 9.96 4.85
N LYS A 79 15.04 9.91 5.84
CA LYS A 79 15.28 9.15 7.08
C LYS A 79 15.37 7.65 6.84
N VAL A 80 14.55 7.12 5.93
CA VAL A 80 14.62 5.71 5.54
C VAL A 80 15.96 5.41 4.88
N ILE A 81 16.42 6.25 3.94
CA ILE A 81 17.73 6.09 3.30
C ILE A 81 18.84 6.15 4.35
N GLN A 82 18.83 7.15 5.23
CA GLN A 82 19.79 7.26 6.33
C GLN A 82 19.82 6.02 7.22
N HIS A 83 18.66 5.41 7.49
CA HIS A 83 18.59 4.15 8.25
C HIS A 83 19.17 2.96 7.49
N LEU A 84 18.96 2.89 6.17
CA LEU A 84 19.36 1.73 5.34
C LEU A 84 20.85 1.70 5.01
N ILE A 85 21.51 2.86 4.94
CA ILE A 85 22.92 2.96 4.53
C ILE A 85 23.84 3.58 5.58
N GLY A 86 23.28 4.08 6.69
CA GLY A 86 24.00 4.71 7.79
C GLY A 86 24.63 3.73 8.77
#